data_AF-A0A151RNG7-F1
#
_entry.id   AF-A0A151RNG7-F1
#
_cell.length_a   1.000
_cell.length_b   1.000
_cell.length_c   1.000
_cell.angle_alpha   90.00
_cell.angle_beta   90.00
_cell.angle_gamma   90.00
#
_symmetry.space_group_name_H-M   'P 1'
#
loop_
_entity.id
_entity.type
_entity.pdbx_description
1 polymer ?
#
loop_
_entity_poly.entity_id
_entity_poly.type
_entity_poly.pdbx_seq_one_letter_code
_entity_poly.pdbx_strand_id
1 'polypeptide(L)'
;MCMDEMLREYCGEFGRWQLKHFVLTNLACVLEAFHVMVTIFADQEPHWRCLAGSAGSSCNAPFQNFCQLKPGSWEWVGSRGSSTVSQWGLVCGDKFKVGLVRALFFLGSMIGGGVFGHVADSFLGRKRSLGVACALNAIFGCLTAPIEAMKLMSTIASSNGNHLPDGVLLVLDQEQSSKCEGLENKGAHSASIVDVIRNPITRVRLLKAMTLNFLCDLVYNGLSLNVTNLKNNLYLTVLINAVGEMPAFLITAVLLERLGRKPLGRKPLTVATMWFSGLFCLMGSMMGNVGVWKLMKMVCSVLGLFGMAGTSNLLYVYTSELFPTVVRNVALGCTTQTAEIGAMLAPFIVVLGGWLPFAVFALCGMVGGVFAVFLPETLNQPLYDTFDGLEAGLA
;
A
#
# COMPACT_ATOMS: atom_id res chain seq x y z
N MET A 1 36.87 26.03 7.70
CA MET A 1 36.38 24.89 6.90
C MET A 1 35.06 24.44 7.46
N CYS A 2 34.02 24.45 6.64
CA CYS A 2 32.74 23.84 7.01
C CYS A 2 32.91 22.31 7.09
N MET A 3 32.02 21.61 7.82
CA MET A 3 32.08 20.15 7.93
C MET A 3 32.01 19.49 6.54
N ASP A 4 31.22 20.06 5.63
CA ASP A 4 31.07 19.60 4.24
C ASP A 4 32.37 19.78 3.43
N GLU A 5 33.10 20.86 3.67
CA GLU A 5 34.41 21.14 3.07
C GLU A 5 35.46 20.13 3.55
N MET A 6 35.48 19.84 4.85
CA MET A 6 36.38 18.85 5.46
C MET A 6 36.10 17.43 4.93
N LEU A 7 34.83 17.07 4.78
CA LEU A 7 34.43 15.77 4.22
C LEU A 7 34.81 15.65 2.74
N ARG A 8 34.62 16.70 1.95
CA ARG A 8 34.94 16.68 0.51
C ARG A 8 36.44 16.62 0.26
N GLU A 9 37.24 17.31 1.09
CA GLU A 9 38.69 17.42 0.93
C GLU A 9 39.46 16.22 1.51
N TYR A 10 39.01 15.63 2.63
CA TYR A 10 39.70 14.52 3.29
C TYR A 10 39.05 13.14 3.11
N CYS A 11 37.72 13.06 2.96
CA CYS A 11 37.01 11.77 2.85
C CYS A 11 36.59 11.40 1.41
N GLY A 12 36.47 12.38 0.51
CA GLY A 12 36.02 12.17 -0.87
C GLY A 12 34.49 11.97 -1.00
N GLU A 13 33.96 12.19 -2.21
CA GLU A 13 32.50 12.23 -2.44
C GLU A 13 31.82 10.85 -2.31
N PHE A 14 32.46 9.75 -2.75
CA PHE A 14 31.93 8.39 -2.61
C PHE A 14 33.03 7.31 -2.73
N GLY A 15 33.26 6.52 -1.68
CA GLY A 15 34.26 5.46 -1.58
C GLY A 15 33.70 4.12 -1.09
N ARG A 16 34.55 3.09 -1.00
CA ARG A 16 34.15 1.72 -0.60
C ARG A 16 33.46 1.65 0.76
N TRP A 17 33.82 2.53 1.69
CA TRP A 17 33.21 2.60 3.01
C TRP A 17 31.77 3.14 2.96
N GLN A 18 31.53 4.24 2.23
CA GLN A 18 30.17 4.77 1.97
C GLN A 18 29.32 3.75 1.20
N LEU A 19 29.90 3.07 0.19
CA LEU A 19 29.22 2.00 -0.56
C LEU A 19 28.78 0.85 0.37
N LYS A 20 29.64 0.40 1.28
CA LYS A 20 29.30 -0.66 2.25
C LYS A 20 28.13 -0.24 3.14
N HIS A 21 28.14 1.00 3.63
CA HIS A 21 27.04 1.54 4.44
C HIS A 21 25.75 1.70 3.63
N PHE A 22 25.84 2.18 2.40
CA PHE A 22 24.71 2.26 1.48
C PHE A 22 24.07 0.87 1.27
N VAL A 23 24.86 -0.15 0.93
CA VAL A 23 24.36 -1.52 0.71
C VAL A 23 23.71 -2.09 1.98
N LEU A 24 24.32 -1.91 3.15
CA LEU A 24 23.76 -2.39 4.42
C LEU A 24 22.43 -1.71 4.78
N THR A 25 22.31 -0.40 4.57
CA THR A 25 21.07 0.34 4.80
C THR A 25 19.97 -0.10 3.82
N ASN A 26 20.32 -0.26 2.53
CA ASN A 26 19.36 -0.74 1.53
C ASN A 26 18.88 -2.16 1.82
N LEU A 27 19.76 -3.05 2.29
CA LEU A 27 19.38 -4.41 2.70
C LEU A 27 18.37 -4.41 3.85
N ALA A 28 18.51 -3.48 4.81
CA ALA A 28 17.53 -3.30 5.88
C ALA A 28 16.16 -2.84 5.34
N CYS A 29 16.14 -1.92 4.37
CA CYS A 29 14.90 -1.50 3.71
C CYS A 29 14.23 -2.63 2.91
N VAL A 30 15.01 -3.54 2.31
CA VAL A 30 14.45 -4.72 1.61
C VAL A 30 13.68 -5.62 2.59
N LEU A 31 14.20 -5.83 3.81
CA LEU A 31 13.52 -6.61 4.86
C LEU A 31 12.19 -5.96 5.30
N GLU A 32 12.14 -4.63 5.33
CA GLU A 32 10.91 -3.87 5.59
C GLU A 32 9.89 -4.02 4.45
N ALA A 33 10.35 -3.97 3.20
CA ALA A 33 9.50 -4.15 2.03
C ALA A 33 8.80 -5.52 2.02
N PHE A 34 9.49 -6.59 2.44
CA PHE A 34 8.87 -7.91 2.59
C PHE A 34 7.75 -7.94 3.63
N HIS A 35 7.89 -7.21 4.75
CA HIS A 35 6.83 -7.11 5.76
C HIS A 35 5.60 -6.37 5.24
N VAL A 36 5.81 -5.27 4.52
CA VAL A 36 4.71 -4.53 3.88
C VAL A 36 4.02 -5.42 2.84
N MET A 37 4.78 -6.24 2.10
CA MET A 37 4.23 -7.15 1.10
C MET A 37 3.30 -8.24 1.69
N VAL A 38 3.55 -8.69 2.93
CA VAL A 38 2.65 -9.67 3.62
C VAL A 38 1.26 -9.08 3.86
N THR A 39 1.16 -7.80 4.22
CA THR A 39 -0.15 -7.14 4.45
C THR A 39 -1.03 -7.15 3.20
N ILE A 40 -0.41 -7.11 2.01
CA ILE A 40 -1.10 -7.17 0.73
C ILE A 40 -1.84 -8.50 0.54
N PHE A 41 -1.22 -9.61 0.97
CA PHE A 41 -1.79 -10.95 0.85
C PHE A 41 -2.85 -11.22 1.91
N ALA A 42 -2.66 -10.70 3.12
CA ALA A 42 -3.63 -10.81 4.20
C ALA A 42 -5.00 -10.19 3.83
N ASP A 43 -4.97 -9.06 3.12
CA ASP A 43 -6.16 -8.26 2.80
C ASP A 43 -6.90 -8.69 1.53
N GLN A 44 -6.49 -9.77 0.84
CA GLN A 44 -7.15 -10.20 -0.39
C GLN A 44 -8.53 -10.80 -0.14
N GLU A 45 -9.55 -10.33 -0.86
CA GLU A 45 -10.87 -10.97 -0.93
C GLU A 45 -10.82 -12.10 -1.98
N PRO A 46 -10.96 -13.40 -1.61
CA PRO A 46 -10.97 -14.47 -2.59
C PRO A 46 -12.27 -14.48 -3.39
N HIS A 47 -12.27 -15.14 -4.54
CA HIS A 47 -13.48 -15.29 -5.34
C HIS A 47 -14.51 -16.15 -4.58
N TRP A 48 -15.81 -15.90 -4.74
CA TRP A 48 -16.88 -16.70 -4.15
C TRP A 48 -17.74 -17.32 -5.26
N ARG A 49 -18.22 -18.54 -5.04
CA ARG A 49 -19.16 -19.22 -5.95
C ARG A 49 -20.43 -19.60 -5.20
N CYS A 50 -21.56 -19.56 -5.90
CA CYS A 50 -22.81 -20.10 -5.37
C CYS A 50 -22.75 -21.63 -5.31
N LEU A 51 -23.28 -22.20 -4.23
CA LEU A 51 -23.45 -23.64 -4.09
C LEU A 51 -24.73 -24.08 -4.81
N ALA A 52 -24.57 -24.79 -5.94
CA ALA A 52 -25.70 -25.35 -6.68
C ALA A 52 -26.31 -26.52 -5.88
N GLY A 53 -27.46 -26.30 -5.24
CA GLY A 53 -28.22 -27.37 -4.58
C GLY A 53 -28.89 -27.02 -3.24
N SER A 54 -28.69 -25.82 -2.68
CA SER A 54 -29.42 -25.43 -1.48
C SER A 54 -30.86 -25.03 -1.83
N ALA A 55 -31.84 -25.79 -1.32
CA ALA A 55 -33.26 -25.61 -1.56
C ALA A 55 -33.72 -24.20 -1.15
N GLY A 56 -33.96 -23.35 -2.16
CA GLY A 56 -34.39 -21.95 -1.99
C GLY A 56 -33.56 -21.01 -2.86
N SER A 57 -33.82 -21.03 -4.17
CA SER A 57 -33.12 -20.26 -5.21
C SER A 57 -33.08 -18.75 -4.93
N SER A 58 -31.96 -18.26 -4.39
CA SER A 58 -31.58 -16.83 -4.46
C SER A 58 -30.31 -16.57 -5.27
N CYS A 59 -29.67 -17.60 -5.84
CA CYS A 59 -28.47 -17.45 -6.68
C CYS A 59 -28.78 -17.30 -8.20
N ASN A 60 -30.01 -16.91 -8.56
CA ASN A 60 -30.44 -16.81 -9.98
C ASN A 60 -30.48 -15.37 -10.52
N ALA A 61 -30.07 -14.36 -9.75
CA ALA A 61 -30.05 -12.97 -10.22
C ALA A 61 -28.64 -12.55 -10.67
N PRO A 62 -28.48 -11.93 -11.86
CA PRO A 62 -27.17 -11.54 -12.38
C PRO A 62 -26.47 -10.40 -11.62
N PHE A 63 -27.10 -9.80 -10.59
CA PHE A 63 -26.59 -8.60 -9.89
C PHE A 63 -26.82 -8.61 -8.36
N GLN A 64 -26.70 -9.77 -7.70
CA GLN A 64 -26.85 -9.82 -6.24
C GLN A 64 -25.48 -9.86 -5.53
N ASN A 65 -25.22 -8.84 -4.70
CA ASN A 65 -24.07 -8.83 -3.81
C ASN A 65 -24.18 -10.01 -2.83
N PHE A 66 -23.13 -10.83 -2.69
CA PHE A 66 -23.14 -12.01 -1.81
C PHE A 66 -23.47 -11.70 -0.34
N CYS A 67 -23.23 -10.45 0.08
CA CYS A 67 -23.64 -9.91 1.37
C CYS A 67 -25.15 -9.97 1.65
N GLN A 68 -25.98 -10.13 0.62
CA GLN A 68 -27.44 -10.24 0.71
C GLN A 68 -27.93 -11.69 0.60
N LEU A 69 -27.03 -12.63 0.34
CA LEU A 69 -27.34 -14.05 0.24
C LEU A 69 -27.36 -14.68 1.64
N LYS A 70 -28.20 -15.70 1.83
CA LYS A 70 -28.26 -16.44 3.11
C LYS A 70 -26.93 -17.13 3.40
N PRO A 71 -26.44 -17.13 4.66
CA PRO A 71 -25.23 -17.86 5.04
C PRO A 71 -25.33 -19.34 4.62
N GLY A 72 -24.33 -19.85 3.89
CA GLY A 72 -24.30 -21.23 3.37
C GLY A 72 -24.85 -21.43 1.95
N SER A 73 -25.30 -20.38 1.27
CA SER A 73 -25.68 -20.44 -0.16
C SER A 73 -24.51 -20.17 -1.12
N TRP A 74 -23.37 -19.76 -0.58
CA TRP A 74 -22.15 -19.45 -1.32
C TRP A 74 -20.92 -19.92 -0.54
N GLU A 75 -19.84 -20.21 -1.24
CA GLU A 75 -18.54 -20.59 -0.67
C GLU A 75 -17.39 -19.86 -1.36
N TRP A 76 -16.27 -19.69 -0.65
CA TRP A 76 -15.05 -19.18 -1.25
C TRP A 76 -14.45 -20.22 -2.22
N VAL A 77 -14.01 -19.76 -3.39
CA VAL A 77 -13.24 -20.53 -4.36
C VAL A 77 -11.80 -20.58 -3.87
N GLY A 78 -11.39 -21.73 -3.35
CA GLY A 78 -10.07 -21.94 -2.73
C GLY A 78 -10.17 -22.44 -1.29
N SER A 79 -9.04 -22.60 -0.60
CA SER A 79 -9.06 -23.00 0.82
C SER A 79 -9.53 -21.82 1.69
N ARG A 80 -10.26 -22.12 2.77
CA ARG A 80 -10.76 -21.10 3.72
C ARG A 80 -9.62 -20.32 4.40
N GLY A 81 -8.38 -20.83 4.36
CA GLY A 81 -7.17 -20.19 4.87
C GLY A 81 -6.31 -19.48 3.81
N SER A 82 -6.82 -19.25 2.59
CA SER A 82 -6.08 -18.56 1.54
C SER A 82 -5.83 -17.08 1.82
N SER A 83 -6.68 -16.44 2.64
CA SER A 83 -6.56 -15.04 3.04
C SER A 83 -7.11 -14.83 4.45
N THR A 84 -6.64 -13.79 5.14
CA THR A 84 -7.19 -13.36 6.44
C THR A 84 -8.65 -12.99 6.29
N VAL A 85 -9.04 -12.41 5.15
CA VAL A 85 -10.43 -12.05 4.84
C VAL A 85 -11.34 -13.28 4.77
N SER A 86 -10.94 -14.36 4.11
CA SER A 86 -11.74 -15.59 4.05
C SER A 86 -11.78 -16.37 5.35
N GLN A 87 -10.69 -16.29 6.13
CA GLN A 87 -10.58 -16.99 7.40
C GLN A 87 -11.50 -16.38 8.47
N TRP A 88 -11.53 -15.05 8.55
CA TRP A 88 -12.27 -14.31 9.58
C TRP A 88 -13.61 -13.73 9.08
N GLY A 89 -13.92 -13.87 7.79
CA GLY A 89 -15.16 -13.37 7.22
C GLY A 89 -15.26 -11.83 7.25
N LEU A 90 -14.15 -11.14 7.00
CA LEU A 90 -14.02 -9.66 7.03
C LEU A 90 -14.68 -8.99 5.81
N VAL A 91 -15.94 -9.30 5.57
CA VAL A 91 -16.70 -8.87 4.40
C VAL A 91 -18.00 -8.18 4.80
N CYS A 92 -18.58 -7.43 3.87
CA CYS A 92 -19.85 -6.74 4.06
C CYS A 92 -19.79 -5.71 5.19
N GLY A 93 -20.47 -5.93 6.31
CA GLY A 93 -20.51 -5.02 7.45
C GLY A 93 -19.19 -4.89 8.20
N ASP A 94 -18.26 -5.82 8.00
CA ASP A 94 -16.96 -5.86 8.68
C ASP A 94 -15.78 -5.38 7.80
N LYS A 95 -16.05 -4.90 6.57
CA LYS A 95 -15.02 -4.46 5.62
C LYS A 95 -14.15 -3.30 6.15
N PHE A 96 -14.73 -2.40 6.96
CA PHE A 96 -14.01 -1.31 7.61
C PHE A 96 -12.82 -1.78 8.47
N LYS A 97 -12.84 -3.03 8.98
CA LYS A 97 -11.76 -3.59 9.80
C LYS A 97 -10.44 -3.69 9.03
N VAL A 98 -10.48 -3.91 7.71
CA VAL A 98 -9.28 -3.88 6.84
C VAL A 98 -8.68 -2.46 6.80
N GLY A 99 -9.53 -1.44 6.65
CA GLY A 99 -9.10 -0.04 6.75
C GLY A 99 -8.57 0.34 8.14
N LEU A 100 -9.12 -0.25 9.20
CA LEU A 100 -8.66 -0.07 10.57
C LEU A 100 -7.25 -0.64 10.80
N VAL A 101 -6.93 -1.82 10.26
CA VAL A 101 -5.57 -2.39 10.34
C VAL A 101 -4.56 -1.44 9.71
N ARG A 102 -4.89 -0.84 8.56
CA ARG A 102 -4.04 0.15 7.91
C ARG A 102 -3.89 1.43 8.74
N ALA A 103 -4.94 1.90 9.39
CA ALA A 103 -4.86 3.03 10.32
C ALA A 103 -3.97 2.71 11.54
N LEU A 104 -4.08 1.50 12.11
CA LEU A 104 -3.22 1.05 13.21
C LEU A 104 -1.74 0.96 12.80
N PHE A 105 -1.44 0.56 11.56
CA PHE A 105 -0.07 0.56 11.04
C PHE A 105 0.56 1.96 11.04
N PHE A 106 -0.15 2.97 10.54
CA PHE A 106 0.33 4.35 10.55
C PHE A 106 0.37 4.93 11.97
N LEU A 107 -0.54 4.53 12.87
CA LEU A 107 -0.47 4.91 14.28
C LEU A 107 0.79 4.35 14.95
N GLY A 108 1.12 3.09 14.65
CA GLY A 108 2.38 2.46 15.06
C GLY A 108 3.59 3.20 14.51
N SER A 109 3.55 3.62 13.24
CA SER A 109 4.60 4.42 12.61
C SER A 109 4.79 5.79 13.30
N MET A 110 3.70 6.44 13.73
CA MET A 110 3.75 7.69 14.50
C MET A 110 4.43 7.50 15.87
N ILE A 111 4.01 6.48 16.63
CA ILE A 111 4.59 6.16 17.94
C ILE A 111 6.06 5.78 17.76
N GLY A 112 6.35 4.94 16.78
CA GLY A 112 7.70 4.50 16.43
C GLY A 112 8.61 5.66 16.06
N GLY A 113 8.18 6.55 15.15
CA GLY A 113 8.95 7.72 14.73
C GLY A 113 9.27 8.67 15.90
N GLY A 114 8.31 8.90 16.80
CA GLY A 114 8.53 9.72 18.00
C GLY A 114 9.52 9.08 18.98
N VAL A 115 9.30 7.82 19.32
CA VAL A 115 10.12 7.08 20.30
C VAL A 115 11.53 6.82 19.74
N PHE A 116 11.65 6.21 18.56
CA PHE A 116 12.93 5.91 17.93
C PHE A 116 13.67 7.17 17.47
N GLY A 117 12.96 8.23 17.10
CA GLY A 117 13.57 9.53 16.80
C GLY A 117 14.22 10.13 18.04
N HIS A 118 13.51 10.19 19.17
CA HIS A 118 14.08 10.68 20.42
C HIS A 118 15.23 9.79 20.91
N VAL A 119 15.09 8.47 20.82
CA VAL A 119 16.12 7.51 21.21
C VAL A 119 17.37 7.60 20.32
N ALA A 120 17.18 7.84 19.01
CA ALA A 120 18.26 8.01 18.05
C ALA A 120 19.07 9.29 18.31
N ASP A 121 18.39 10.38 18.69
CA ASP A 121 19.03 11.68 18.90
C ASP A 121 19.61 11.85 20.31
N SER A 122 19.08 11.15 21.33
CA SER A 122 19.52 11.32 22.73
C SER A 122 20.51 10.26 23.20
N PHE A 123 20.12 8.97 23.19
CA PHE A 123 20.75 7.97 24.06
C PHE A 123 21.60 6.94 23.30
N LEU A 124 21.07 6.41 22.19
CA LEU A 124 21.68 5.27 21.48
C LEU A 124 22.46 5.69 20.24
N GLY A 125 22.20 6.88 19.70
CA GLY A 125 22.72 7.31 18.40
C GLY A 125 22.01 6.59 17.25
N ARG A 126 22.00 7.21 16.06
CA ARG A 126 21.26 6.72 14.88
C ARG A 126 21.60 5.28 14.48
N LYS A 127 22.88 4.88 14.57
CA LYS A 127 23.33 3.52 14.19
C LYS A 127 22.77 2.42 15.10
N ARG A 128 22.78 2.64 16.42
CA ARG A 128 22.26 1.63 17.37
C ARG A 128 20.73 1.64 17.38
N SER A 129 20.12 2.81 17.24
CA SER A 129 18.65 2.94 17.08
C SER A 129 18.15 2.12 15.87
N LEU A 130 18.80 2.27 14.71
CA LEU A 130 18.50 1.47 13.51
C LEU A 130 18.68 -0.03 13.77
N GLY A 131 19.74 -0.43 14.47
CA GLY A 131 19.97 -1.84 14.84
C GLY A 131 18.88 -2.41 15.73
N VAL A 132 18.41 -1.66 16.73
CA VAL A 132 17.30 -2.06 17.62
C VAL A 132 15.99 -2.17 16.83
N ALA A 133 15.71 -1.22 15.94
CA ALA A 133 14.53 -1.28 15.08
C ALA A 133 14.52 -2.52 14.17
N CYS A 134 15.66 -2.83 13.53
CA CYS A 134 15.80 -4.03 12.71
C CYS A 134 15.63 -5.32 13.53
N ALA A 135 16.18 -5.37 14.75
CA ALA A 135 16.03 -6.52 15.63
C ALA A 135 14.57 -6.72 16.06
N LEU A 136 13.87 -5.65 16.43
CA LEU A 136 12.44 -5.71 16.76
C LEU A 136 11.60 -6.16 15.56
N ASN A 137 11.84 -5.62 14.37
CA ASN A 137 11.15 -6.07 13.15
C ASN A 137 11.40 -7.56 12.88
N ALA A 138 12.63 -8.04 13.05
CA ALA A 138 12.93 -9.47 12.91
C ALA A 138 12.17 -10.33 13.95
N ILE A 139 12.11 -9.88 15.21
CA ILE A 139 11.39 -10.59 16.28
C ILE A 139 9.89 -10.64 16.00
N PHE A 140 9.26 -9.49 15.68
CA PHE A 140 7.83 -9.44 15.37
C PHE A 140 7.50 -10.19 14.06
N GLY A 141 8.37 -10.15 13.05
CA GLY A 141 8.25 -10.97 11.85
C GLY A 141 8.28 -12.46 12.14
N CYS A 142 9.23 -12.90 12.99
CA CYS A 142 9.29 -14.30 13.43
C CYS A 142 8.12 -14.71 14.32
N LEU A 143 7.52 -13.78 15.08
CA LEU A 143 6.32 -14.05 15.87
C LEU A 143 5.07 -14.17 15.00
N THR A 144 4.96 -13.37 13.93
CA THR A 144 3.79 -13.39 13.04
C THR A 144 3.77 -14.60 12.11
N ALA A 145 4.93 -15.10 11.67
CA ALA A 145 5.02 -16.21 10.71
C ALA A 145 4.46 -17.59 11.19
N PRO A 146 4.70 -18.08 12.42
CA PRO A 146 4.30 -19.43 12.81
C PRO A 146 2.93 -19.53 13.50
N ILE A 147 2.37 -18.44 14.02
CA ILE A 147 1.23 -18.53 14.96
C ILE A 147 -0.09 -18.89 14.27
N GLU A 148 -0.34 -18.46 13.04
CA GLU A 148 -1.63 -18.69 12.37
C GLU A 148 -1.67 -20.00 11.58
N ALA A 149 -0.61 -20.31 10.82
CA ALA A 149 -0.54 -21.55 10.03
C ALA A 149 -0.49 -22.81 10.90
N MET A 150 0.32 -22.82 11.97
CA MET A 150 0.44 -23.96 12.88
C MET A 150 -0.84 -24.18 13.69
N LYS A 151 -1.49 -23.11 14.15
CA LYS A 151 -2.79 -23.21 14.86
C LYS A 151 -3.86 -23.80 13.96
N LEU A 152 -3.98 -23.29 12.72
CA LEU A 152 -4.93 -23.79 11.72
C LEU A 152 -4.70 -25.28 11.41
N MET A 153 -3.45 -25.69 11.18
CA MET A 153 -3.11 -27.09 10.92
C MET A 153 -3.39 -27.99 12.14
N SER A 154 -3.12 -27.53 13.37
CA SER A 154 -3.41 -28.30 14.59
C SER A 154 -4.93 -28.45 14.85
N THR A 155 -5.72 -27.44 14.46
CA THR A 155 -7.19 -27.50 14.58
C THR A 155 -7.79 -28.45 13.52
N ILE A 156 -7.23 -28.48 12.31
CA ILE A 156 -7.64 -29.43 11.26
C ILE A 156 -7.23 -30.86 11.63
N ALA A 157 -6.01 -31.05 12.16
CA ALA A 157 -5.54 -32.36 12.59
C ALA A 157 -6.38 -32.90 13.76
N SER A 158 -6.65 -32.08 14.78
CA SER A 158 -7.50 -32.47 15.91
C SER A 158 -8.97 -32.68 15.53
N SER A 159 -9.50 -31.91 14.56
CA SER A 159 -10.82 -32.15 13.96
C SER A 159 -10.91 -33.47 13.18
N ASN A 160 -9.80 -33.96 12.65
CA ASN A 160 -9.72 -35.22 11.88
C ASN A 160 -9.19 -36.39 12.72
N GLY A 161 -9.05 -36.23 14.05
CA GLY A 161 -8.62 -37.29 14.97
C GLY A 161 -7.13 -37.62 14.93
N ASN A 162 -6.30 -36.81 14.25
CA ASN A 162 -4.86 -36.99 14.15
C ASN A 162 -4.10 -35.96 15.00
N HIS A 163 -3.00 -36.37 15.63
CA HIS A 163 -2.09 -35.47 16.35
C HIS A 163 -0.78 -35.32 15.57
N LEU A 164 -0.33 -34.07 15.36
CA LEU A 164 1.01 -33.82 14.79
C LEU A 164 2.07 -34.17 15.85
N PRO A 165 3.08 -34.99 15.52
CA PRO A 165 4.17 -35.28 16.44
C PRO A 165 5.06 -34.03 16.66
N ASP A 166 5.55 -33.87 17.89
CA ASP A 166 6.41 -32.74 18.30
C ASP A 166 7.74 -32.76 17.52
N GLY A 167 7.86 -31.91 16.50
CA GLY A 167 9.11 -31.77 15.72
C GLY A 167 8.95 -31.51 14.22
N VAL A 168 7.72 -31.32 13.70
CA VAL A 168 7.51 -31.04 12.28
C VAL A 168 7.92 -29.59 11.94
N LEU A 169 9.14 -29.44 11.42
CA LEU A 169 9.60 -28.22 10.75
C LEU A 169 9.13 -28.28 9.29
N LEU A 170 8.30 -27.31 8.87
CA LEU A 170 7.90 -27.13 7.48
C LEU A 170 9.13 -26.90 6.61
N VAL A 171 9.51 -27.92 5.84
CA VAL A 171 10.39 -27.74 4.68
C VAL A 171 9.53 -27.09 3.59
N LEU A 172 9.92 -25.90 3.15
CA LEU A 172 9.28 -25.20 2.04
C LEU A 172 9.33 -26.10 0.79
N ASP A 173 8.23 -26.14 0.03
CA ASP A 173 7.87 -27.06 -1.06
C ASP A 173 8.83 -27.15 -2.28
N GLN A 174 10.07 -26.69 -2.16
CA GLN A 174 11.02 -26.65 -3.27
C GLN A 174 11.63 -28.03 -3.61
N GLU A 175 11.56 -29.01 -2.71
CA GLU A 175 12.12 -30.35 -2.99
C GLU A 175 11.11 -31.36 -3.59
N GLN A 176 9.80 -31.14 -3.47
CA GLN A 176 8.78 -32.11 -3.89
C GLN A 176 8.30 -31.96 -5.34
N SER A 177 8.66 -30.85 -6.01
CA SER A 177 8.41 -30.62 -7.44
C SER A 177 9.07 -31.65 -8.36
N SER A 178 10.04 -32.45 -7.88
CA SER A 178 10.78 -33.40 -8.72
C SER A 178 10.08 -34.74 -8.97
N LYS A 179 8.94 -35.04 -8.30
CA LYS A 179 8.30 -36.38 -8.36
C LYS A 179 6.92 -36.43 -9.00
N CYS A 180 6.32 -35.30 -9.39
CA CYS A 180 4.97 -35.26 -9.98
C CYS A 180 4.92 -34.62 -11.39
N GLU A 181 6.02 -34.62 -12.15
CA GLU A 181 5.99 -34.27 -13.59
C GLU A 181 5.57 -35.47 -14.44
N GLY A 182 4.32 -35.89 -14.28
CA GLY A 182 3.79 -37.07 -14.95
C GLY A 182 2.31 -36.99 -15.30
N LEU A 183 1.77 -35.80 -15.59
CA LEU A 183 0.58 -35.62 -16.46
C LEU A 183 0.39 -34.12 -16.75
N GLU A 184 1.05 -33.64 -17.80
CA GLU A 184 0.94 -32.27 -18.27
C GLU A 184 -0.41 -32.07 -18.99
N ASN A 185 -1.31 -31.26 -18.42
CA ASN A 185 -2.38 -30.62 -19.18
C ASN A 185 -2.16 -29.10 -19.13
N LYS A 186 -1.96 -28.54 -20.32
CA LYS A 186 -1.62 -27.15 -20.65
C LYS A 186 -2.56 -26.15 -19.96
N GLY A 187 -2.01 -25.16 -19.25
CA GLY A 187 -2.81 -24.02 -18.78
C GLY A 187 -2.24 -23.14 -17.66
N ALA A 188 -1.15 -23.52 -17.00
CA ALA A 188 -0.57 -22.71 -15.91
C ALA A 188 0.87 -22.31 -16.24
N HIS A 189 1.04 -21.43 -17.21
CA HIS A 189 2.32 -20.72 -17.37
C HIS A 189 2.42 -19.72 -16.22
N SER A 190 3.47 -19.80 -15.40
CA SER A 190 3.79 -18.74 -14.44
C SER A 190 3.88 -17.42 -15.19
N ALA A 191 2.89 -16.55 -14.98
CA ALA A 191 2.84 -15.25 -15.64
C ALA A 191 4.08 -14.44 -15.23
N SER A 192 4.94 -14.16 -16.21
CA SER A 192 6.17 -13.41 -16.00
C SER A 192 5.91 -11.91 -16.14
N ILE A 193 6.79 -11.06 -15.59
CA ILE A 193 6.78 -9.58 -15.77
C ILE A 193 6.68 -9.22 -17.26
N VAL A 194 7.26 -10.05 -18.12
CA VAL A 194 7.25 -9.91 -19.58
C VAL A 194 5.84 -10.04 -20.17
N ASP A 195 4.98 -10.90 -19.63
CA ASP A 195 3.61 -11.11 -20.12
C ASP A 195 2.70 -9.91 -19.80
N VAL A 196 2.94 -9.24 -18.67
CA VAL A 196 2.23 -8.00 -18.29
C VAL A 196 2.47 -6.87 -19.28
N ILE A 197 3.71 -6.76 -19.77
CA ILE A 197 4.16 -5.71 -20.69
C ILE A 197 3.73 -6.04 -22.14
N ARG A 198 3.57 -7.33 -22.47
CA ARG A 198 3.27 -7.79 -23.82
C ARG A 198 1.83 -7.47 -24.25
N ASN A 199 0.87 -7.53 -23.32
CA ASN A 199 -0.53 -7.23 -23.64
C ASN A 199 -0.79 -5.70 -23.62
N PRO A 200 -1.27 -5.10 -24.72
CA PRO A 200 -1.44 -3.64 -24.83
C PRO A 200 -2.45 -3.07 -23.81
N ILE A 201 -3.47 -3.83 -23.42
CA ILE A 201 -4.51 -3.38 -22.50
C ILE A 201 -3.95 -3.26 -21.08
N THR A 202 -3.26 -4.30 -20.60
CA THR A 202 -2.64 -4.30 -19.27
C THR A 202 -1.47 -3.34 -19.18
N ARG A 203 -0.70 -3.16 -20.28
CA ARG A 203 0.38 -2.17 -20.35
C ARG A 203 -0.13 -0.75 -20.17
N VAL A 204 -1.19 -0.34 -20.86
CA VAL A 204 -1.75 1.02 -20.72
C VAL A 204 -2.32 1.23 -19.31
N ARG A 205 -2.96 0.21 -18.73
CA ARG A 205 -3.43 0.24 -17.34
C ARG A 205 -2.28 0.41 -16.35
N LEU A 206 -1.19 -0.33 -16.54
CA LEU A 206 0.01 -0.27 -15.70
C LEU A 206 0.71 1.08 -15.79
N LEU A 207 0.88 1.63 -16.99
CA LEU A 207 1.50 2.95 -17.16
C LEU A 207 0.68 4.06 -16.47
N LYS A 208 -0.66 4.03 -16.59
CA LYS A 208 -1.53 4.98 -15.89
C LYS A 208 -1.39 4.86 -14.36
N ALA A 209 -1.38 3.63 -13.84
CA ALA A 209 -1.21 3.38 -12.41
C ALA A 209 0.17 3.83 -11.90
N MET A 210 1.24 3.57 -12.66
CA MET A 210 2.61 4.00 -12.36
C MET A 210 2.70 5.53 -12.29
N THR A 211 2.18 6.25 -13.28
CA THR A 211 2.20 7.72 -13.30
C THR A 211 1.43 8.32 -12.13
N LEU A 212 0.28 7.75 -11.77
CA LEU A 212 -0.51 8.23 -10.62
C LEU A 212 0.20 7.98 -9.29
N ASN A 213 0.76 6.79 -9.09
CA ASN A 213 1.52 6.47 -7.88
C ASN A 213 2.76 7.37 -7.75
N PHE A 214 3.47 7.62 -8.85
CA PHE A 214 4.58 8.58 -8.89
C PHE A 214 4.15 9.98 -8.42
N LEU A 215 3.11 10.55 -9.05
CA LEU A 215 2.66 11.91 -8.75
C LEU A 215 2.08 12.03 -7.34
N CYS A 216 1.34 11.02 -6.89
CA CYS A 216 0.77 10.97 -5.56
C CYS A 216 1.89 10.98 -4.51
N ASP A 217 2.88 10.10 -4.66
CA ASP A 217 3.93 9.91 -3.66
C ASP A 217 4.96 11.07 -3.66
N LEU A 218 5.25 11.63 -4.83
CA LEU A 218 6.02 12.89 -4.97
C LEU A 218 5.38 14.03 -4.17
N VAL A 219 4.06 14.23 -4.29
CA VAL A 219 3.35 15.30 -3.59
C VAL A 219 3.18 14.96 -2.10
N TYR A 220 2.86 13.72 -1.76
CA TYR A 220 2.69 13.26 -0.38
C TYR A 220 3.98 13.47 0.43
N ASN A 221 5.09 12.92 -0.04
CA ASN A 221 6.39 13.05 0.62
C ASN A 221 6.90 14.49 0.54
N GLY A 222 6.65 15.18 -0.57
CA GLY A 222 6.97 16.59 -0.75
C GLY A 222 6.31 17.50 0.29
N LEU A 223 5.00 17.36 0.49
CA LEU A 223 4.25 18.11 1.50
C LEU A 223 4.72 17.76 2.91
N SER A 224 4.92 16.47 3.21
CA SER A 224 5.38 16.02 4.53
C SER A 224 6.74 16.64 4.89
N LEU A 225 7.72 16.57 3.98
CA LEU A 225 9.04 17.17 4.16
C LEU A 225 8.99 18.71 4.23
N ASN A 226 8.18 19.33 3.39
CA ASN A 226 8.07 20.79 3.36
C ASN A 226 7.48 21.35 4.65
N VAL A 227 6.50 20.67 5.27
CA VAL A 227 5.95 21.06 6.58
C VAL A 227 7.02 21.00 7.67
N THR A 228 7.88 19.98 7.67
CA THR A 228 8.97 19.86 8.65
C THR A 228 10.05 20.94 8.48
N ASN A 229 10.26 21.44 7.27
CA ASN A 229 11.24 22.49 6.97
C ASN A 229 10.76 23.90 7.41
N LEU A 230 9.48 24.07 7.73
CA LEU A 230 8.91 25.37 8.13
C LEU A 230 9.37 25.84 9.53
N LYS A 231 10.66 26.05 9.82
CA LYS A 231 11.24 26.66 11.06
C LYS A 231 10.39 26.50 12.35
N ASN A 232 9.84 25.31 12.56
CA ASN A 232 8.98 24.97 13.69
C ASN A 232 9.64 23.78 14.39
N ASN A 233 9.22 23.44 15.61
CA ASN A 233 9.74 22.26 16.28
C ASN A 233 9.42 21.01 15.44
N LEU A 234 10.45 20.29 15.01
CA LEU A 234 10.35 19.10 14.14
C LEU A 234 9.35 18.07 14.70
N TYR A 235 9.37 17.84 16.02
CA TYR A 235 8.44 16.94 16.70
C TYR A 235 6.98 17.37 16.57
N LEU A 236 6.70 18.67 16.65
CA LEU A 236 5.34 19.22 16.56
C LEU A 236 4.81 19.13 15.13
N THR A 237 5.66 19.35 14.12
CA THR A 237 5.29 19.16 12.71
C THR A 237 5.01 17.70 12.37
N VAL A 238 5.81 16.77 12.89
CA VAL A 238 5.60 15.33 12.69
C VAL A 238 4.29 14.87 13.35
N LEU A 239 4.01 15.34 14.57
CA LEU A 239 2.75 15.04 15.26
C LEU A 239 1.54 15.54 14.47
N ILE A 240 1.60 16.77 13.94
CA ILE A 240 0.51 17.34 13.14
C ILE A 240 0.29 16.55 11.85
N ASN A 241 1.35 16.13 11.15
CA ASN A 241 1.22 15.31 9.94
C ASN A 241 0.53 13.97 10.26
N ALA A 242 0.98 13.29 11.30
CA ALA A 242 0.39 12.00 11.71
C ALA A 242 -1.08 12.13 12.14
N VAL A 243 -1.42 13.19 12.88
CA VAL A 243 -2.81 13.51 13.25
C VAL A 243 -3.65 13.89 12.02
N GLY A 244 -3.05 14.45 10.97
CA GLY A 244 -3.73 14.72 9.69
C GLY A 244 -4.00 13.46 8.87
N GLU A 245 -3.08 12.50 8.89
CA GLU A 245 -3.18 11.25 8.12
C GLU A 245 -4.20 10.26 8.72
N MET A 246 -4.25 10.13 10.06
CA MET A 246 -5.14 9.19 10.76
C MET A 246 -6.63 9.32 10.34
N PRO A 247 -7.24 10.52 10.39
CA PRO A 247 -8.62 10.72 9.96
C PRO A 247 -8.79 10.51 8.46
N ALA A 248 -7.77 10.81 7.65
CA ALA A 248 -7.85 10.67 6.19
C ALA A 248 -8.15 9.22 5.79
N PHE A 249 -7.45 8.26 6.37
CA PHE A 249 -7.68 6.83 6.08
C PHE A 249 -9.06 6.36 6.54
N LEU A 250 -9.47 6.74 7.75
CA LEU A 250 -10.78 6.36 8.29
C LEU A 250 -11.93 6.98 7.49
N ILE A 251 -11.85 8.27 7.18
CA ILE A 251 -12.85 8.98 6.39
C ILE A 251 -12.89 8.38 4.97
N THR A 252 -11.74 8.08 4.36
CA THR A 252 -11.69 7.45 3.03
C THR A 252 -12.36 6.07 3.05
N ALA A 253 -12.12 5.25 4.08
CA ALA A 253 -12.79 3.95 4.23
C ALA A 253 -14.31 4.09 4.37
N VAL A 254 -14.78 5.02 5.22
CA VAL A 254 -16.22 5.28 5.38
C VAL A 254 -16.84 5.86 4.10
N LEU A 255 -16.13 6.73 3.38
CA LEU A 255 -16.59 7.28 2.10
C LEU A 255 -16.70 6.17 1.05
N LEU A 256 -15.75 5.23 1.01
CA LEU A 256 -15.80 4.07 0.13
C LEU A 256 -17.02 3.19 0.41
N GLU A 257 -17.41 3.00 1.67
CA GLU A 257 -18.59 2.21 2.02
C GLU A 257 -19.91 2.96 1.72
N ARG A 258 -19.96 4.26 2.04
CA ARG A 258 -21.15 5.11 1.79
C ARG A 258 -21.38 5.34 0.30
N LEU A 259 -20.32 5.64 -0.45
CA LEU A 259 -20.37 5.89 -1.89
C LEU A 259 -20.35 4.61 -2.72
N GLY A 260 -19.82 3.50 -2.19
CA GLY A 260 -19.80 2.18 -2.83
C GLY A 260 -21.19 1.56 -3.02
N ARG A 261 -22.21 2.04 -2.30
CA ARG A 261 -23.63 1.72 -2.58
C ARG A 261 -24.14 2.33 -3.89
N LYS A 262 -23.44 3.31 -4.47
CA LYS A 262 -23.73 3.86 -5.81
C LYS A 262 -22.69 3.29 -6.79
N PRO A 263 -23.08 2.78 -7.96
CA PRO A 263 -22.19 2.06 -8.89
C PRO A 263 -21.12 2.92 -9.59
N LEU A 264 -20.84 4.13 -9.09
CA LEU A 264 -20.00 5.14 -9.76
C LEU A 264 -19.21 5.98 -8.75
N GLY A 265 -18.66 5.35 -7.71
CA GLY A 265 -18.12 6.07 -6.54
C GLY A 265 -16.61 6.24 -6.50
N ARG A 266 -15.82 5.32 -7.10
CA ARG A 266 -14.38 5.21 -6.77
C ARG A 266 -13.50 6.13 -7.61
N LYS A 267 -13.78 6.19 -8.92
CA LYS A 267 -13.11 7.10 -9.84
C LYS A 267 -13.30 8.58 -9.47
N PRO A 268 -14.54 9.09 -9.27
CA PRO A 268 -14.72 10.49 -8.90
C PRO A 268 -14.14 10.81 -7.52
N LEU A 269 -14.10 9.83 -6.61
CA LEU A 269 -13.47 10.03 -5.30
C LEU A 269 -11.96 10.27 -5.42
N THR A 270 -11.25 9.47 -6.21
CA THR A 270 -9.80 9.63 -6.44
C THR A 270 -9.47 10.96 -7.14
N VAL A 271 -10.30 11.35 -8.11
CA VAL A 271 -10.17 12.65 -8.79
C VAL A 271 -10.42 13.79 -7.80
N ALA A 272 -11.46 13.69 -6.98
CA ALA A 272 -11.82 14.70 -5.99
C ALA A 272 -10.73 14.90 -4.94
N THR A 273 -10.12 13.84 -4.42
CA THR A 273 -9.05 13.94 -3.41
C THR A 273 -7.77 14.53 -4.00
N MET A 274 -7.40 14.20 -5.24
CA MET A 274 -6.25 14.80 -5.93
C MET A 274 -6.48 16.28 -6.24
N TRP A 275 -7.66 16.66 -6.72
CA TRP A 275 -7.98 18.06 -7.01
C TRP A 275 -8.11 18.89 -5.73
N PHE A 276 -8.69 18.32 -4.68
CA PHE A 276 -8.71 18.92 -3.35
C PHE A 276 -7.27 19.24 -2.91
N SER A 277 -6.39 18.25 -2.94
CA SER A 277 -4.98 18.46 -2.57
C SER A 277 -4.28 19.50 -3.46
N GLY A 278 -4.45 19.41 -4.78
CA GLY A 278 -3.87 20.37 -5.74
C GLY A 278 -4.35 21.80 -5.53
N LEU A 279 -5.63 22.01 -5.20
CA LEU A 279 -6.20 23.32 -4.92
C LEU A 279 -5.64 23.91 -3.62
N PHE A 280 -5.50 23.11 -2.56
CA PHE A 280 -4.84 23.57 -1.35
C PHE A 280 -3.35 23.85 -1.60
N CYS A 281 -2.63 23.01 -2.34
CA CYS A 281 -1.25 23.31 -2.71
C CYS A 281 -1.13 24.63 -3.49
N LEU A 282 -2.07 24.90 -4.39
CA LEU A 282 -2.12 26.15 -5.17
C LEU A 282 -2.36 27.35 -4.25
N MET A 283 -3.31 27.25 -3.32
CA MET A 283 -3.57 28.28 -2.31
C MET A 283 -2.33 28.51 -1.43
N GLY A 284 -1.64 27.45 -1.02
CA GLY A 284 -0.39 27.51 -0.25
C GLY A 284 0.76 28.18 -1.02
N SER A 285 0.78 28.08 -2.36
CA SER A 285 1.78 28.74 -3.19
C SER A 285 1.64 30.27 -3.18
N MET A 286 0.42 30.78 -3.04
CA MET A 286 0.14 32.22 -2.98
C MET A 286 0.43 32.82 -1.60
N MET A 287 0.69 31.99 -0.59
CA MET A 287 0.89 32.44 0.80
C MET A 287 2.34 32.78 1.10
N GLY A 288 2.56 33.95 1.73
CA GLY A 288 3.86 34.43 2.16
C GLY A 288 4.46 33.66 3.35
N ASN A 289 5.75 33.90 3.63
CA ASN A 289 6.50 33.16 4.68
C ASN A 289 6.54 33.88 6.04
N VAL A 290 5.70 34.90 6.27
CA VAL A 290 5.80 35.78 7.45
C VAL A 290 4.54 35.72 8.31
N GLY A 291 4.70 35.55 9.62
CA GLY A 291 3.61 35.64 10.61
C GLY A 291 2.45 34.67 10.34
N VAL A 292 1.22 35.20 10.31
CA VAL A 292 -0.02 34.45 10.09
C VAL A 292 -0.02 33.70 8.75
N TRP A 293 0.63 34.24 7.71
CA TRP A 293 0.73 33.57 6.41
C TRP A 293 1.50 32.25 6.48
N LYS A 294 2.50 32.14 7.36
CA LYS A 294 3.22 30.88 7.60
C LYS A 294 2.30 29.82 8.20
N LEU A 295 1.45 30.21 9.15
CA LEU A 295 0.46 29.31 9.76
C LEU A 295 -0.57 28.86 8.73
N MET A 296 -1.10 29.79 7.92
CA MET A 296 -2.05 29.44 6.87
C MET A 296 -1.45 28.47 5.85
N LYS A 297 -0.18 28.68 5.47
CA LYS A 297 0.57 27.78 4.57
C LYS A 297 0.75 26.38 5.16
N MET A 298 0.99 26.28 6.47
CA MET A 298 1.03 25.00 7.18
C MET A 298 -0.33 24.29 7.16
N VAL A 299 -1.42 24.98 7.50
CA VAL A 299 -2.79 24.41 7.47
C VAL A 299 -3.14 23.92 6.07
N CYS A 300 -2.80 24.72 5.06
CA CYS A 300 -2.99 24.39 3.65
C CYS A 300 -2.24 23.09 3.27
N SER A 301 -1.01 22.95 3.75
CA SER A 301 -0.20 21.75 3.53
C SER A 301 -0.77 20.50 4.21
N VAL A 302 -1.29 20.64 5.44
CA VAL A 302 -1.90 19.51 6.17
C VAL A 302 -3.18 19.05 5.49
N LEU A 303 -4.01 19.98 4.99
CA LEU A 303 -5.18 19.66 4.18
C LEU A 303 -4.79 19.01 2.85
N GLY A 304 -3.72 19.48 2.21
CA GLY A 304 -3.14 18.83 1.03
C GLY A 304 -2.69 17.40 1.31
N LEU A 305 -2.02 17.18 2.45
CA LEU A 305 -1.54 15.87 2.90
C LEU A 305 -2.71 14.93 3.19
N PHE A 306 -3.78 15.42 3.82
CA PHE A 306 -5.02 14.66 4.03
C PHE A 306 -5.61 14.15 2.70
N GLY A 307 -5.68 15.00 1.68
CA GLY A 307 -6.15 14.61 0.34
C GLY A 307 -5.24 13.56 -0.32
N MET A 308 -3.92 13.70 -0.18
CA MET A 308 -2.97 12.71 -0.72
C MET A 308 -3.00 11.39 0.04
N ALA A 309 -3.13 11.39 1.36
CA ALA A 309 -3.27 10.17 2.16
C ALA A 309 -4.48 9.33 1.72
N GLY A 310 -5.62 9.98 1.47
CA GLY A 310 -6.80 9.33 0.90
C GLY A 310 -6.54 8.79 -0.51
N THR A 311 -5.86 9.56 -1.36
CA THR A 311 -5.48 9.15 -2.72
C THR A 311 -4.55 7.94 -2.72
N SER A 312 -3.54 7.91 -1.86
CA SER A 312 -2.62 6.76 -1.72
C SER A 312 -3.36 5.48 -1.32
N ASN A 313 -4.33 5.58 -0.40
CA ASN A 313 -5.17 4.43 -0.03
C ASN A 313 -6.03 3.97 -1.22
N LEU A 314 -6.64 4.91 -1.95
CA LEU A 314 -7.48 4.59 -3.11
C LEU A 314 -6.68 3.95 -4.24
N LEU A 315 -5.49 4.48 -4.57
CA LEU A 315 -4.61 3.94 -5.61
C LEU A 315 -4.13 2.54 -5.26
N TYR A 316 -3.86 2.27 -3.99
CA TYR A 316 -3.50 0.94 -3.52
C TYR A 316 -4.62 -0.07 -3.78
N VAL A 317 -5.86 0.25 -3.40
CA VAL A 317 -6.99 -0.65 -3.69
C VAL A 317 -7.33 -0.72 -5.17
N TYR A 318 -7.17 0.38 -5.89
CA TYR A 318 -7.39 0.41 -7.34
C TYR A 318 -6.39 -0.49 -8.07
N THR A 319 -5.14 -0.54 -7.61
CA THR A 319 -4.11 -1.42 -8.18
C THR A 319 -4.38 -2.89 -7.87
N SER A 320 -4.94 -3.22 -6.71
CA SER A 320 -5.37 -4.61 -6.45
C SER A 320 -6.63 -4.99 -7.26
N GLU A 321 -7.47 -4.04 -7.64
CA GLU A 321 -8.67 -4.32 -8.43
C GLU A 321 -8.45 -4.37 -9.94
N LEU A 322 -7.50 -3.59 -10.46
CA LEU A 322 -7.27 -3.44 -11.90
C LEU A 322 -6.53 -4.62 -12.54
N PHE A 323 -5.73 -5.33 -11.74
CA PHE A 323 -4.84 -6.40 -12.20
C PHE A 323 -5.29 -7.79 -11.72
N PRO A 324 -5.24 -8.80 -12.60
CA PRO A 324 -5.59 -10.16 -12.22
C PRO A 324 -4.57 -10.76 -11.27
N THR A 325 -5.01 -11.70 -10.44
CA THR A 325 -4.24 -12.29 -9.32
C THR A 325 -2.87 -12.82 -9.75
N VAL A 326 -2.78 -13.41 -10.95
CA VAL A 326 -1.53 -13.94 -11.53
C VAL A 326 -0.42 -12.89 -11.73
N VAL A 327 -0.77 -11.61 -11.92
CA VAL A 327 0.20 -10.53 -12.20
C VAL A 327 0.06 -9.32 -11.28
N ARG A 328 -0.91 -9.35 -10.35
CA ARG A 328 -1.16 -8.29 -9.38
C ARG A 328 0.07 -7.97 -8.54
N ASN A 329 0.82 -8.98 -8.10
CA ASN A 329 2.01 -8.77 -7.27
C ASN A 329 3.12 -8.03 -8.03
N VAL A 330 3.30 -8.37 -9.30
CA VAL A 330 4.25 -7.67 -10.18
C VAL A 330 3.79 -6.23 -10.39
N ALA A 331 2.50 -6.01 -10.69
CA ALA A 331 1.95 -4.68 -10.89
C ALA A 331 2.08 -3.80 -9.64
N LEU A 332 1.70 -4.32 -8.47
CA LEU A 332 1.85 -3.63 -7.18
C LEU A 332 3.32 -3.28 -6.92
N GLY A 333 4.24 -4.24 -7.06
CA GLY A 333 5.68 -3.99 -6.90
C GLY A 333 6.23 -2.94 -7.85
N CYS A 334 5.79 -2.93 -9.11
CA CYS A 334 6.19 -1.91 -10.07
C CYS A 334 5.62 -0.52 -9.72
N THR A 335 4.37 -0.44 -9.28
CA THR A 335 3.75 0.84 -8.87
C THR A 335 4.38 1.40 -7.60
N THR A 336 4.74 0.56 -6.63
CA THR A 336 5.40 0.99 -5.39
C THR A 336 6.83 1.45 -5.66
N GLN A 337 7.60 0.72 -6.47
CA GLN A 337 8.94 1.19 -6.89
C GLN A 337 8.87 2.55 -7.60
N THR A 338 7.86 2.75 -8.44
CA THR A 338 7.66 4.03 -9.13
C THR A 338 7.26 5.14 -8.14
N ALA A 339 6.45 4.84 -7.13
CA ALA A 339 6.12 5.76 -6.05
C ALA A 339 7.40 6.22 -5.31
N GLU A 340 8.27 5.28 -4.95
CA GLU A 340 9.53 5.57 -4.25
C GLU A 340 10.47 6.50 -5.06
N ILE A 341 10.48 6.39 -6.40
CA ILE A 341 11.21 7.35 -7.25
C ILE A 341 10.63 8.77 -7.07
N GLY A 342 9.32 8.89 -6.88
CA GLY A 342 8.65 10.13 -6.51
C GLY A 342 9.11 10.66 -5.16
N ALA A 343 9.14 9.82 -4.12
CA ALA A 343 9.70 10.19 -2.81
C ALA A 343 11.15 10.68 -2.90
N MET A 344 11.99 10.03 -3.72
CA MET A 344 13.39 10.44 -3.92
C MET A 344 13.52 11.81 -4.56
N LEU A 345 12.59 12.20 -5.44
CA LEU A 345 12.57 13.51 -6.09
C LEU A 345 12.00 14.63 -5.21
N ALA A 346 11.18 14.28 -4.22
CA ALA A 346 10.52 15.25 -3.34
C ALA A 346 11.49 16.20 -2.58
N PRO A 347 12.58 15.72 -1.93
CA PRO A 347 13.54 16.60 -1.27
C PRO A 347 14.15 17.65 -2.20
N PHE A 348 14.44 17.31 -3.45
CA PHE A 348 15.01 18.24 -4.42
C PHE A 348 14.06 19.40 -4.71
N ILE A 349 12.76 19.12 -4.79
CA ILE A 349 11.72 20.15 -4.95
C ILE A 349 11.64 21.02 -3.70
N VAL A 350 11.65 20.41 -2.50
CA VAL A 350 11.53 21.12 -1.23
C VAL A 350 12.72 22.08 -0.99
N VAL A 351 13.93 21.68 -1.37
CA VAL A 351 15.15 22.49 -1.20
C VAL A 351 15.11 23.81 -1.99
N LEU A 352 14.33 23.89 -3.08
CA LEU A 352 14.15 25.14 -3.84
C LEU A 352 13.60 26.29 -2.98
N GLY A 353 12.82 25.96 -1.94
CA GLY A 353 12.31 26.91 -0.96
C GLY A 353 11.31 27.94 -1.51
N GLY A 354 10.76 28.77 -0.63
CA GLY A 354 9.84 29.84 -1.00
C GLY A 354 8.43 29.35 -1.38
N TRP A 355 7.92 29.78 -2.53
CA TRP A 355 6.60 29.40 -3.05
C TRP A 355 6.65 28.26 -4.08
N LEU A 356 7.83 27.99 -4.63
CA LEU A 356 8.06 27.01 -5.70
C LEU A 356 7.62 25.58 -5.33
N PRO A 357 7.95 25.01 -4.15
CA PRO A 357 7.56 23.64 -3.83
C PRO A 357 6.04 23.43 -3.89
N PHE A 358 5.28 24.35 -3.30
CA PHE A 358 3.82 24.31 -3.31
C PHE A 358 3.23 24.46 -4.72
N ALA A 359 3.81 25.30 -5.57
CA ALA A 359 3.36 25.45 -6.95
C ALA A 359 3.60 24.17 -7.77
N VAL A 360 4.76 23.52 -7.59
CA VAL A 360 5.08 22.24 -8.24
C VAL A 360 4.14 21.15 -7.73
N PHE A 361 3.91 21.06 -6.42
CA PHE A 361 2.98 20.08 -5.84
C PHE A 361 1.53 20.31 -6.32
N ALA A 362 1.11 21.56 -6.47
CA ALA A 362 -0.19 21.91 -7.03
C ALA A 362 -0.32 21.42 -8.48
N LEU A 363 0.69 21.70 -9.31
CA LEU A 363 0.72 21.25 -10.70
C LEU A 363 0.68 19.72 -10.78
N CYS A 364 1.51 19.03 -10.01
CA CYS A 364 1.54 17.56 -9.96
C CYS A 364 0.20 16.98 -9.48
N GLY A 365 -0.45 17.56 -8.47
CA GLY A 365 -1.75 17.12 -7.97
C GLY A 365 -2.88 17.34 -8.98
N MET A 366 -2.90 18.49 -9.68
CA MET A 366 -3.89 18.78 -10.72
C MET A 366 -3.72 17.88 -11.94
N VAL A 367 -2.48 17.73 -12.42
CA VAL A 367 -2.15 16.81 -13.53
C VAL A 367 -2.50 15.37 -13.14
N GLY A 368 -2.14 14.94 -11.93
CA GLY A 368 -2.51 13.63 -11.40
C GLY A 368 -4.02 13.41 -11.42
N GLY A 369 -4.81 14.39 -10.96
CA GLY A 369 -6.26 14.28 -11.00
C GLY A 369 -6.84 14.19 -12.43
N VAL A 370 -6.24 14.87 -13.41
CA VAL A 370 -6.61 14.70 -14.82
C VAL A 370 -6.29 13.28 -15.31
N PHE A 371 -5.11 12.74 -14.98
CA PHE A 371 -4.78 11.34 -15.27
C PHE A 371 -5.74 10.34 -14.59
N ALA A 372 -6.20 10.64 -13.38
CA ALA A 372 -7.17 9.84 -12.63
C ALA A 372 -8.55 9.79 -13.33
N VAL A 373 -8.92 10.78 -14.14
CA VAL A 373 -10.14 10.72 -14.98
C VAL A 373 -10.02 9.66 -16.08
N PHE A 374 -8.81 9.29 -16.50
CA PHE A 374 -8.60 8.27 -17.53
C PHE A 374 -8.55 6.83 -16.97
N LEU A 375 -8.78 6.66 -15.67
CA LEU A 375 -8.90 5.34 -15.06
C LEU A 375 -10.28 4.73 -15.39
N PRO A 376 -10.34 3.43 -15.73
CA PRO A 376 -11.61 2.71 -15.85
C PRO A 376 -12.36 2.65 -14.50
N GLU A 377 -13.68 2.52 -14.49
CA GLU A 377 -14.39 2.29 -13.23
C GLU A 377 -14.21 0.82 -12.82
N THR A 378 -13.71 0.56 -11.60
CA THR A 378 -13.54 -0.81 -11.07
C THR A 378 -14.68 -1.25 -10.15
N LEU A 379 -15.55 -0.32 -9.74
CA LEU A 379 -16.61 -0.59 -8.78
C LEU A 379 -17.67 -1.53 -9.36
N ASN A 380 -17.96 -2.64 -8.66
CA ASN A 380 -18.88 -3.72 -9.05
C ASN A 380 -18.48 -4.55 -10.28
N GLN A 381 -17.23 -4.46 -10.75
CA GLN A 381 -16.74 -5.37 -11.80
C GLN A 381 -16.22 -6.67 -11.18
N PRO A 382 -16.43 -7.83 -11.83
CA PRO A 382 -15.81 -9.08 -11.40
C PRO A 382 -14.28 -8.94 -11.50
N LEU A 383 -13.61 -9.37 -10.43
CA LEU A 383 -12.15 -9.38 -10.37
C LEU A 383 -11.65 -10.56 -11.22
N TYR A 384 -10.86 -10.29 -12.25
CA TYR A 384 -10.39 -11.33 -13.16
C TYR A 384 -9.21 -12.10 -12.55
N ASP A 385 -9.19 -13.43 -12.68
CA ASP A 385 -8.05 -14.25 -12.24
C ASP A 385 -7.05 -14.55 -13.38
N THR A 386 -7.53 -14.54 -14.63
CA THR A 386 -6.73 -14.84 -15.82
C THR A 386 -6.79 -13.70 -16.83
N PHE A 387 -5.76 -13.63 -17.70
CA PHE A 387 -5.75 -12.68 -18.81
C PHE A 387 -6.93 -12.91 -19.77
N ASP A 388 -7.27 -14.18 -20.04
CA ASP A 388 -8.39 -14.54 -20.90
C ASP A 388 -9.74 -14.04 -20.35
N GLY A 389 -9.92 -14.10 -19.02
CA GLY A 389 -11.09 -13.55 -18.35
C GLY A 389 -11.19 -12.03 -18.52
N LEU A 390 -10.04 -11.34 -18.41
CA LEU A 390 -9.99 -9.88 -18.58
C LEU A 390 -10.28 -9.45 -20.04
N GLU A 391 -9.78 -10.19 -21.03
CA GLU A 391 -10.04 -9.91 -22.45
C GLU A 391 -11.49 -10.20 -22.84
N ALA A 392 -12.06 -11.31 -22.34
CA ALA A 392 -13.46 -11.68 -22.58
C ALA A 392 -14.47 -10.70 -21.96
N GLY A 393 -14.12 -10.02 -20.85
CA GLY A 393 -14.96 -8.99 -20.23
C GLY A 393 -14.85 -7.61 -20.88
N LEU A 394 -13.90 -7.40 -21.80
CA LEU A 394 -13.68 -6.14 -22.53
C LEU A 394 -14.16 -6.19 -23.99
N ALA A 395 -14.36 -7.39 -24.53
CA ALA A 395 -15.00 -7.64 -25.82
C ALA A 395 -16.53 -7.63 -25.68
#